data_AF-A0A1F8QUS2-F1
#
_entry.id   AF-A0A1F8QUS2-F1
#
_cell.length_a   1.000
_cell.length_b   1.000
_cell.length_c   1.000
_cell.angle_alpha   90.00
_cell.angle_beta   90.00
_cell.angle_gamma   90.00
#
_symmetry.space_group_name_H-M   'P 1'
#
loop_
_entity.id
_entity.type
_entity.pdbx_description
1 polymer ?
#
loop_
_entity_poly.entity_id
_entity_poly.type
_entity_poly.pdbx_seq_one_letter_code
_entity_poly.pdbx_strand_id
1 'polypeptide(L)' 'MEIIPLAPRLNTLDGKTVWISITGEPDITIAMEKRLRSDYPNVNWQTKKTWTISPVELSEEEMKTADGLIQAVCW' A
#
# COMPACT_ATOMS: atom_id res chain seq x y z
N MET A 1 7.49 -13.86 -23.87
CA MET A 1 8.16 -12.69 -23.29
C MET A 1 7.80 -12.69 -21.81
N GLU A 2 8.79 -12.81 -20.95
CA GLU A 2 8.60 -12.91 -19.49
C GLU A 2 8.63 -11.50 -18.90
N ILE A 3 7.66 -11.14 -18.07
CA ILE A 3 7.55 -9.80 -17.47
C ILE A 3 8.43 -9.75 -16.22
N ILE A 4 9.52 -8.98 -16.26
CA ILE A 4 10.44 -8.81 -15.13
C ILE A 4 10.10 -7.51 -14.40
N PRO A 5 9.76 -7.53 -13.10
CA PRO A 5 9.43 -6.32 -12.36
C PRO A 5 10.64 -5.39 -12.23
N LEU A 6 10.40 -4.08 -12.29
CA LEU A 6 11.42 -3.02 -12.37
C LEU A 6 12.31 -2.89 -11.11
N ALA A 7 11.99 -3.58 -10.02
CA ALA A 7 12.76 -3.57 -8.78
C ALA A 7 13.06 -5.00 -8.28
N PRO A 8 14.35 -5.38 -8.07
CA PRO A 8 14.75 -6.69 -7.54
C PRO A 8 14.24 -7.02 -6.12
N ARG A 9 13.58 -6.06 -5.46
CA ARG A 9 13.14 -6.14 -4.05
C ARG A 9 11.75 -6.76 -3.85
N LEU A 10 11.04 -7.10 -4.94
CA LEU A 10 9.68 -7.62 -4.91
C LEU A 10 9.56 -9.03 -5.51
N ASN A 11 10.57 -9.88 -5.36
CA ASN A 11 10.47 -11.24 -5.88
C ASN A 11 9.31 -12.02 -5.22
N THR A 12 8.97 -11.72 -3.95
CA THR A 12 7.69 -12.06 -3.30
C THR A 12 7.34 -11.03 -2.21
N LEU A 13 6.06 -10.82 -1.92
CA LEU A 13 5.58 -9.93 -0.83
C LEU A 13 5.20 -10.70 0.45
N ASP A 14 5.28 -12.03 0.45
CA ASP A 14 4.80 -12.88 1.53
C ASP A 14 5.48 -12.54 2.87
N GLY A 15 4.66 -12.39 3.91
CA GLY A 15 5.08 -12.03 5.27
C GLY A 15 5.47 -10.56 5.45
N LYS A 16 5.47 -9.75 4.37
CA LYS A 16 5.83 -8.32 4.44
C LYS A 16 4.71 -7.47 5.04
N THR A 17 5.07 -6.46 5.80
CA THR A 17 4.15 -5.44 6.30
C THR A 17 4.14 -4.25 5.37
N VAL A 18 3.04 -4.09 4.62
CA VAL A 18 2.87 -3.01 3.64
C VAL A 18 1.76 -2.08 4.08
N TRP A 19 2.06 -0.79 4.13
CA TRP A 19 1.10 0.26 4.45
C TRP A 19 0.45 0.80 3.18
N ILE A 20 -0.87 0.99 3.21
CA ILE A 20 -1.63 1.72 2.21
C ILE A 20 -2.07 3.04 2.85
N SER A 21 -1.59 4.16 2.32
CA SER A 21 -2.03 5.50 2.73
C SER A 21 -3.00 6.03 1.69
N ILE A 22 -4.29 6.10 2.04
CA ILE A 22 -5.39 6.54 1.16
C ILE A 22 -5.74 8.00 1.49
N THR A 23 -5.87 8.81 0.45
CA THR A 23 -6.27 10.22 0.50
C THR A 23 -7.20 10.53 -0.67
N GLY A 24 -7.96 11.62 -0.59
CA GLY A 24 -8.88 12.06 -1.66
C GLY A 24 -10.13 11.18 -1.79
N GLU A 25 -10.59 10.98 -3.02
CA GLU A 25 -11.84 10.27 -3.30
C GLU A 25 -11.72 8.73 -3.18
N PRO A 26 -12.74 8.06 -2.59
CA PRO A 26 -12.70 6.62 -2.30
C PRO A 26 -12.82 5.70 -3.51
N ASP A 27 -13.34 6.19 -4.64
CA ASP A 27 -13.92 5.35 -5.69
C ASP A 27 -12.94 4.33 -6.26
N ILE A 28 -11.68 4.74 -6.45
CA ILE A 28 -10.61 3.87 -6.97
C ILE A 28 -9.95 3.08 -5.83
N THR A 29 -9.72 3.75 -4.71
CA THR A 29 -8.85 3.24 -3.64
C THR A 29 -9.50 2.09 -2.86
N ILE A 30 -10.84 2.06 -2.74
CA ILE A 30 -11.57 0.94 -2.13
C ILE A 30 -11.44 -0.34 -2.95
N ALA A 31 -11.65 -0.25 -4.27
CA ALA A 31 -11.58 -1.42 -5.15
C ALA A 31 -10.14 -1.97 -5.22
N MET A 32 -9.15 -1.07 -5.30
CA MET A 32 -7.74 -1.42 -5.24
C MET A 32 -7.39 -2.16 -3.95
N GLU A 33 -7.78 -1.63 -2.78
CA GLU A 33 -7.46 -2.28 -1.50
C GLU A 33 -8.04 -3.69 -1.40
N LYS A 34 -9.31 -3.88 -1.79
CA LYS A 34 -9.96 -5.20 -1.79
C LYS A 34 -9.21 -6.18 -2.70
N ARG A 35 -8.81 -5.73 -3.89
CA ARG A 35 -8.08 -6.54 -4.85
C ARG A 35 -6.69 -6.91 -4.33
N LEU A 36 -5.94 -5.96 -3.78
CA LEU A 36 -4.60 -6.23 -3.21
C LEU A 36 -4.64 -7.27 -2.09
N ARG A 37 -5.62 -7.16 -1.17
CA ARG A 37 -5.80 -8.14 -0.10
C ARG A 37 -6.20 -9.52 -0.61
N SER A 38 -6.95 -9.59 -1.71
CA SER A 38 -7.35 -10.84 -2.35
C SER A 38 -6.21 -11.50 -3.13
N ASP A 39 -5.48 -10.72 -3.94
CA ASP A 39 -4.42 -11.20 -4.81
C ASP A 39 -3.15 -11.55 -4.01
N TYR A 40 -2.95 -10.94 -2.84
CA TYR A 40 -1.78 -11.13 -1.97
C TYR A 40 -2.19 -11.35 -0.49
N PRO A 41 -2.78 -12.50 -0.15
CA PRO A 41 -3.33 -12.77 1.19
C PRO A 41 -2.23 -12.94 2.26
N ASN A 42 -1.00 -13.27 1.86
CA ASN A 42 0.12 -13.50 2.77
C ASN A 42 0.85 -12.20 3.19
N VAL A 43 0.37 -11.04 2.72
CA VAL A 43 0.94 -9.73 3.07
C VAL A 43 0.19 -9.17 4.27
N ASN A 44 0.93 -8.64 5.24
CA ASN A 44 0.36 -7.93 6.38
C ASN A 44 0.01 -6.49 5.97
N TRP A 45 -1.21 -6.31 5.49
CA TRP A 45 -1.71 -5.04 4.98
C TRP A 45 -2.20 -4.11 6.10
N GLN A 46 -1.50 -3.01 6.30
CA GLN A 46 -1.90 -1.91 7.18
C GLN A 46 -2.48 -0.75 6.37
N THR A 47 -3.35 0.06 6.97
CA THR A 47 -4.03 1.12 6.21
C THR A 47 -4.29 2.37 7.03
N LYS A 48 -3.92 3.52 6.47
CA LYS A 48 -4.37 4.84 6.91
C LYS A 48 -5.27 5.44 5.84
N LYS A 49 -6.38 6.05 6.24
CA LYS A 49 -7.33 6.67 5.31
C LYS A 49 -7.74 8.04 5.79
N THR A 50 -7.85 8.95 4.85
CA THR A 50 -8.52 10.24 4.98
C THR A 50 -9.26 10.55 3.69
N TRP A 51 -10.28 11.39 3.79
CA TRP A 51 -11.09 11.88 2.66
C TRP A 51 -10.79 13.34 2.33
N THR A 52 -9.76 13.90 2.97
CA THR A 52 -9.18 15.20 2.61
C THR A 52 -8.14 15.00 1.51
N ILE A 53 -7.60 16.11 0.98
CA ILE A 53 -6.53 16.07 -0.03
C ILE A 53 -5.18 15.63 0.55
N SER A 54 -4.95 15.91 1.84
CA SER A 54 -3.68 15.63 2.51
C SER A 54 -3.67 14.22 3.09
N PRO A 55 -2.69 13.36 2.76
CA PRO A 55 -2.61 12.03 3.31
C PRO A 55 -2.28 12.04 4.81
N VAL A 56 -2.69 10.99 5.52
CA VAL A 56 -2.22 10.75 6.88
C VAL A 56 -0.86 10.07 6.79
N GLU A 57 0.17 10.77 7.23
CA GLU A 57 1.54 10.28 7.23
C GLU A 57 1.75 9.12 8.20
N LEU A 58 2.74 8.28 7.91
CA LEU A 58 3.22 7.30 8.87
C LEU A 58 4.00 8.02 9.97
N SER A 59 3.81 7.58 11.20
CA SER A 59 4.65 7.96 12.32
C SER A 59 6.03 7.29 12.22
N GLU A 60 7.01 7.81 12.95
CA GLU A 60 8.37 7.25 12.98
C GLU A 60 8.38 5.77 13.39
N GLU A 61 7.52 5.35 14.32
CA GLU A 61 7.43 3.95 14.76
C GLU A 61 6.85 3.03 13.69
N GLU A 62 5.86 3.51 12.94
CA GLU A 62 5.28 2.77 11.82
C GLU A 62 6.30 2.64 10.67
N MET A 63 7.08 3.68 10.41
CA MET A 63 8.15 3.64 9.40
C MET A 63 9.25 2.61 9.74
N LYS A 64 9.57 2.42 11.03
CA LYS A 64 10.57 1.42 11.46
C LYS A 64 10.14 -0.03 11.18
N THR A 65 8.84 -0.27 11.09
CA THR A 65 8.26 -1.62 10.94
C THR A 65 7.66 -1.86 9.56
N ALA A 66 7.56 -0.83 8.72
CA ALA A 66 7.07 -0.94 7.36
C ALA A 66 8.12 -1.55 6.42
N ASP A 67 7.78 -2.64 5.75
CA ASP A 67 8.55 -3.16 4.62
C ASP A 67 8.27 -2.40 3.32
N GLY A 68 7.10 -1.73 3.23
CA GLY A 68 6.70 -0.95 2.07
C GLY A 68 5.54 0.01 2.33
N LEU A 69 5.41 1.01 1.45
CA LEU A 69 4.35 2.01 1.47
C LEU A 69 3.77 2.20 0.06
N ILE A 70 2.44 2.10 -0.05
CA ILE A 70 1.65 2.55 -1.19
C ILE A 70 1.01 3.87 -0.80
N GLN A 71 1.52 4.97 -1.37
CA GLN A 71 1.05 6.32 -1.08
C GLN A 71 0.05 6.77 -2.14
N ALA A 72 -1.19 7.08 -1.73
CA ALA A 72 -2.15 7.71 -2.62
C ALA A 72 -1.71 9.15 -2.94
N VAL A 73 -2.01 9.57 -4.17
CA VAL A 73 -1.76 10.91 -4.69
C VAL A 73 -3.13 11.52 -5.04
N CYS A 74 -3.43 12.69 -4.49
CA CYS A 74 -4.57 13.51 -4.88
C CYS A 74 -4.05 14.62 -5.80
N TRP A 75 -4.67 14.79 -6.97
CA TRP A 75 -4.36 15.84 -7.95
C TRP A 75 -5.43 16.94 -7.97
#